data_AF-A0A0B7BUX4-F1
#
_entry.id   AF-A0A0B7BUX4-F1
#
_cell.length_a   1.000
_cell.length_b   1.000
_cell.length_c   1.000
_cell.angle_alpha   90.00
_cell.angle_beta   90.00
_cell.angle_gamma   90.00
#
_symmetry.space_group_name_H-M   'P 1'
#
loop_
_entity.id
_entity.type
_entity.pdbx_description
1 polymer ?
#
loop_
_entity_poly.entity_id
_entity_poly.type
_entity_poly.pdbx_seq_one_letter_code
_entity_poly.pdbx_strand_id
1 'polypeptide(L)'
;MSLSNVEREMQCVTHWFSGWSEIQKQDFQKDLLDKLIPTNVSTLFDSMKSLGVSDRPPSIFQCQLKLFSQWFSCWTDAHRNVFLLKLQVLDPGFVASFNKEAERLAQNN
;
A
#
# COMPACT_ATOMS: atom_id res chain seq x y z
N MET A 1 12.38 -25.43 2.72
CA MET A 1 11.95 -24.75 1.47
C MET A 1 12.41 -23.31 1.58
N SER A 2 13.19 -22.81 0.63
CA SER A 2 13.56 -21.39 0.58
C SER A 2 12.35 -20.56 0.16
N LEU A 3 12.12 -19.42 0.81
CA LEU A 3 11.07 -18.48 0.42
C LEU A 3 11.35 -17.92 -0.97
N SER A 4 10.31 -17.79 -1.78
CA SER A 4 10.34 -17.08 -3.06
C SER A 4 10.58 -15.57 -2.84
N ASN A 5 11.01 -14.87 -3.90
CA ASN A 5 11.26 -13.43 -3.83
C ASN A 5 10.00 -12.66 -3.40
N VAL A 6 8.84 -13.00 -3.98
CA VAL A 6 7.55 -12.37 -3.65
C VAL A 6 7.18 -12.58 -2.18
N GLU A 7 7.40 -13.78 -1.63
CA GLU A 7 7.14 -14.04 -0.21
C GLU A 7 8.06 -13.20 0.71
N ARG A 8 9.32 -12.99 0.31
CA ARG A 8 10.26 -12.13 1.04
C ARG A 8 9.86 -10.66 0.97
N GLU A 9 9.44 -10.18 -0.20
CA GLU A 9 8.92 -8.82 -0.39
C GLU A 9 7.69 -8.60 0.50
N MET A 10 6.71 -9.51 0.47
CA MET A 10 5.54 -9.45 1.35
C MET A 10 5.92 -9.44 2.82
N GLN A 11 6.82 -10.33 3.26
CA GLN A 11 7.31 -10.35 4.64
C GLN A 11 7.94 -9.02 5.04
N CYS A 12 8.74 -8.43 4.15
CA CYS A 12 9.39 -7.15 4.37
C CYS A 12 8.37 -6.04 4.58
N VAL A 13 7.36 -5.95 3.72
CA VAL A 13 6.31 -4.93 3.82
C VAL A 13 5.46 -5.16 5.06
N THR A 14 5.09 -6.41 5.39
CA THR A 14 4.34 -6.70 6.62
C THR A 14 5.13 -6.35 7.88
N HIS A 15 6.45 -6.52 7.86
CA HIS A 15 7.30 -6.12 8.97
C HIS A 15 7.34 -4.60 9.13
N TRP A 16 7.46 -3.85 8.03
CA TRP A 16 7.36 -2.38 8.07
C TRP A 16 6.00 -1.93 8.58
N PHE A 17 4.91 -2.54 8.09
CA PHE A 17 3.54 -2.23 8.49
C PHE A 17 3.33 -2.34 9.99
N SER A 18 3.88 -3.37 10.63
CA SER A 18 3.82 -3.53 12.10
C SER A 18 4.56 -2.43 12.87
N GLY A 19 5.52 -1.75 12.24
CA GLY A 19 6.27 -0.64 12.83
C GLY A 19 5.72 0.74 12.46
N TRP A 20 4.68 0.82 11.63
CA TRP A 20 4.09 2.09 11.21
C TRP A 20 3.14 2.65 12.26
N SER A 21 3.12 3.98 12.36
CA SER A 21 2.09 4.69 13.12
C SER A 21 0.74 4.60 12.43
N GLU A 22 -0.34 4.86 13.17
CA GLU A 22 -1.69 4.88 12.60
C GLU A 22 -1.84 5.87 11.44
N ILE A 23 -1.14 7.01 11.49
CA ILE A 23 -1.12 7.99 10.38
C ILE A 23 -0.44 7.39 9.15
N GLN A 24 0.69 6.71 9.33
CA GLN A 24 1.41 6.05 8.23
C GLN A 24 0.59 4.91 7.61
N LYS A 25 -0.11 4.14 8.43
CA LYS A 25 -1.05 3.11 7.95
C LYS A 25 -2.18 3.74 7.13
N GLN A 26 -2.77 4.84 7.59
CA GLN A 26 -3.82 5.54 6.83
C GLN A 26 -3.31 6.03 5.47
N ASP A 27 -2.09 6.58 5.40
CA ASP A 27 -1.49 7.00 4.12
C ASP A 27 -1.21 5.80 3.21
N PHE A 28 -0.73 4.69 3.77
CA PHE A 28 -0.57 3.44 3.03
C PHE A 28 -1.90 2.87 2.51
N GLN A 29 -2.98 2.97 3.30
CA GLN A 29 -4.32 2.52 2.89
C GLN A 29 -4.79 3.25 1.63
N LYS A 30 -4.60 4.57 1.59
CA LYS A 30 -4.94 5.39 0.42
C LYS A 30 -4.11 4.99 -0.81
N ASP A 31 -2.79 4.86 -0.63
CA ASP A 31 -1.88 4.43 -1.71
C ASP A 31 -2.25 3.03 -2.25
N LEU A 32 -2.73 2.13 -1.39
CA LEU A 32 -3.17 0.79 -1.77
C LEU A 32 -4.51 0.81 -2.52
N LEU A 33 -5.46 1.64 -2.09
CA LEU A 33 -6.75 1.83 -2.78
C LEU A 33 -6.54 2.37 -4.19
N ASP A 34 -5.69 3.40 -4.33
CA ASP A 34 -5.36 4.01 -5.62
C ASP A 34 -4.72 3.01 -6.59
N LYS A 35 -3.98 2.00 -6.10
CA LYS A 35 -3.35 0.97 -6.93
C LYS A 35 -4.29 -0.18 -7.30
N LEU A 36 -5.30 -0.46 -6.48
CA LEU A 36 -6.22 -1.60 -6.66
C LEU A 36 -7.51 -1.22 -7.37
N ILE A 37 -7.96 0.02 -7.22
CA ILE A 37 -9.16 0.54 -7.88
C ILE A 37 -8.70 1.51 -8.96
N PRO A 38 -8.90 1.19 -10.25
CA PRO A 38 -8.65 2.12 -11.34
C PRO A 38 -9.75 3.19 -11.38
N THR A 39 -9.92 3.93 -10.29
CA THR A 39 -10.61 5.21 -10.29
C THR A 39 -9.70 6.21 -10.99
N ASN A 40 -10.25 7.04 -11.88
CA ASN A 40 -9.55 8.00 -12.74
C ASN A 40 -8.81 9.15 -11.99
N VAL A 41 -8.12 8.84 -10.89
CA VAL A 41 -7.39 9.76 -9.99
C VAL A 41 -5.89 9.45 -9.93
N SER A 42 -5.40 8.61 -10.86
CA SER A 42 -3.98 8.24 -10.99
C SER A 42 -3.03 9.43 -11.18
N THR A 43 -3.54 10.63 -11.46
CA THR A 43 -2.72 11.83 -11.63
C THR A 43 -2.55 12.65 -10.35
N LEU A 44 -3.39 12.50 -9.32
CA LEU A 44 -3.35 13.42 -8.17
C LEU A 44 -2.33 13.01 -7.09
N PHE A 45 -2.14 11.71 -6.82
CA PHE A 45 -1.22 11.27 -5.77
C PHE A 45 0.26 11.40 -6.18
N ASP A 46 0.60 11.07 -7.43
CA ASP A 46 1.94 11.33 -7.99
C ASP A 46 2.23 12.84 -8.09
N SER A 47 1.23 13.65 -8.45
CA SER A 47 1.38 15.12 -8.45
C SER A 47 1.56 15.68 -7.03
N MET A 48 0.90 15.12 -6.01
CA MET A 48 1.03 15.59 -4.62
C MET A 48 2.40 15.23 -4.02
N LYS A 49 2.99 14.09 -4.38
CA LYS A 49 4.40 13.78 -4.05
C LYS A 49 5.39 14.63 -4.86
N SER A 50 5.07 14.97 -6.11
CA SER A 50 5.91 15.81 -6.97
C SER A 50 5.85 17.30 -6.64
N LEU A 51 4.77 17.80 -6.04
CA LEU A 51 4.60 19.22 -5.69
C LEU A 51 5.32 19.63 -4.40
N GLY A 52 5.89 18.67 -3.67
CA GLY A 52 6.77 18.90 -2.53
C GLY A 52 8.22 18.63 -2.87
N VAL A 53 8.84 19.40 -3.77
CA VAL A 53 10.30 19.49 -3.83
C VAL A 53 10.76 20.19 -2.56
N SER A 54 10.86 19.44 -1.48
CA SER A 54 11.55 19.82 -0.28
C SER A 54 13.00 19.36 -0.44
N ASP A 55 13.98 20.26 -0.19
CA ASP A 55 15.41 19.90 -0.07
C ASP A 55 15.71 18.91 1.07
N ARG A 56 14.68 18.39 1.75
CA ARG A 56 14.80 17.40 2.81
C ARG A 56 14.93 16.00 2.21
N PRO A 57 15.90 15.18 2.65
CA PRO A 57 15.98 13.79 2.24
C PRO A 57 14.66 13.06 2.58
N PRO A 58 14.22 12.12 1.73
CA PRO A 58 12.98 11.39 1.95
C PRO A 58 13.02 10.63 3.27
N SER A 59 11.87 10.54 3.93
CA SER A 59 11.75 9.75 5.16
C SER A 59 11.90 8.25 4.87
N ILE A 60 12.30 7.45 5.87
CA ILE A 60 12.37 5.98 5.74
C ILE A 60 11.04 5.41 5.25
N PHE A 61 9.92 5.95 5.75
CA PHE A 61 8.58 5.56 5.32
C PHE A 61 8.36 5.81 3.82
N GLN A 62 8.79 6.97 3.30
CA GLN A 62 8.70 7.25 1.86
C GLN A 62 9.54 6.29 1.02
N CYS A 63 10.74 5.93 1.50
CA CYS A 63 11.57 4.92 0.86
C CYS A 63 10.90 3.53 0.86
N GLN A 64 10.29 3.14 1.98
CA GLN A 64 9.53 1.89 2.10
C GLN A 64 8.34 1.86 1.12
N LEU A 65 7.54 2.93 1.04
CA LEU A 65 6.42 3.03 0.09
C LEU A 65 6.85 2.98 -1.37
N LYS A 66 7.98 3.61 -1.71
CA LYS A 66 8.54 3.57 -3.07
C LYS A 66 8.92 2.15 -3.45
N LEU A 67 9.59 1.44 -2.56
CA LEU A 67 10.02 0.07 -2.79
C LEU A 67 8.81 -0.89 -2.84
N PHE A 68 7.83 -0.72 -1.94
CA PHE A 68 6.54 -1.41 -2.01
C PHE A 68 5.85 -1.22 -3.37
N SER A 69 5.79 0.01 -3.89
CA SER A 69 5.14 0.29 -5.18
C SER A 69 5.82 -0.44 -6.35
N GLN A 70 7.15 -0.55 -6.32
CA GLN A 70 7.93 -1.30 -7.33
C GLN A 70 7.67 -2.81 -7.26
N TRP A 71 7.51 -3.36 -6.07
CA TRP A 71 7.17 -4.77 -5.88
C TRP A 71 5.72 -5.05 -6.26
N PHE A 72 4.79 -4.24 -5.78
CA PHE A 72 3.35 -4.40 -5.98
C PHE A 72 2.92 -4.34 -7.45
N SER A 73 3.61 -3.54 -8.28
CA SER A 73 3.37 -3.49 -9.72
C SER A 73 3.79 -4.79 -10.43
N CYS A 74 4.77 -5.51 -9.88
CA CYS A 74 5.23 -6.81 -10.38
C CYS A 74 4.39 -7.99 -9.84
N TRP A 75 3.53 -7.75 -8.84
CA TRP A 75 2.70 -8.80 -8.24
C TRP A 75 1.48 -9.12 -9.10
N THR A 76 1.16 -10.40 -9.22
CA THR A 76 -0.10 -10.88 -9.81
C THR A 76 -1.26 -10.63 -8.84
N ASP A 77 -2.50 -10.70 -9.32
CA ASP A 77 -3.68 -10.53 -8.46
C ASP A 77 -3.75 -11.60 -7.35
N ALA A 78 -3.29 -12.82 -7.64
CA ALA A 78 -3.16 -13.87 -6.61
C ALA A 78 -2.18 -13.46 -5.51
N HIS A 79 -1.02 -12.88 -5.86
CA HIS A 79 -0.06 -12.37 -4.89
C HIS A 79 -0.66 -11.20 -4.07
N ARG A 80 -1.34 -10.26 -4.73
CA ARG A 80 -2.00 -9.13 -4.06
C ARG A 80 -3.05 -9.60 -3.06
N ASN A 81 -3.84 -10.61 -3.42
CA ASN A 81 -4.81 -11.24 -2.52
C ASN A 81 -4.15 -11.88 -1.30
N VAL A 82 -3.06 -12.64 -1.51
CA VAL A 82 -2.28 -13.23 -0.39
C VAL A 82 -1.73 -12.14 0.53
N PHE A 83 -1.27 -11.02 -0.03
CA PHE A 83 -0.78 -9.88 0.76
C PHE A 83 -1.90 -9.23 1.60
N LEU A 84 -3.08 -8.99 1.01
CA LEU A 84 -4.24 -8.47 1.74
C LEU A 84 -4.67 -9.39 2.89
N LEU A 85 -4.65 -10.71 2.68
CA LEU A 85 -4.90 -11.68 3.75
C LEU A 85 -3.87 -11.57 4.87
N LYS A 86 -2.59 -11.37 4.55
CA LYS A 86 -1.55 -11.15 5.57
C LYS A 86 -1.79 -9.87 6.37
N LEU A 87 -2.18 -8.78 5.70
CA LEU A 87 -2.56 -7.54 6.39
C LEU A 87 -3.78 -7.74 7.28
N GLN A 88 -4.78 -8.51 6.84
CA GLN A 88 -5.97 -8.80 7.64
C GLN A 88 -5.64 -9.55 8.92
N VAL A 89 -4.69 -10.49 8.87
CA VAL A 89 -4.22 -11.22 10.05
C VAL A 89 -3.48 -10.29 11.03
N LEU A 90 -2.71 -9.33 10.51
CA LEU A 90 -1.94 -8.38 11.32
C LEU A 90 -2.80 -7.29 11.94
N ASP A 91 -3.74 -6.75 11.16
CA ASP A 91 -4.61 -5.65 11.55
C ASP A 91 -5.98 -5.80 10.85
N PRO A 92 -6.93 -6.51 11.49
CA PRO A 92 -8.27 -6.69 10.93
C PRO A 92 -9.02 -5.35 10.75
N GLY A 93 -8.75 -4.37 11.62
CA GLY A 93 -9.38 -3.06 11.59
C GLY A 93 -8.95 -2.23 10.38
N PHE A 94 -7.67 -2.33 10.02
CA PHE A 94 -7.14 -1.76 8.78
C PHE A 94 -7.86 -2.32 7.55
N VAL A 95 -7.98 -3.65 7.43
CA VAL A 95 -8.61 -4.27 6.25
C VAL A 95 -10.12 -4.02 6.20
N ALA A 96 -10.80 -3.99 7.35
CA ALA A 96 -12.21 -3.61 7.39
C ALA A 96 -12.42 -2.16 6.91
N SER A 97 -11.54 -1.24 7.33
CA SER A 97 -11.58 0.16 6.89
C SER A 97 -11.25 0.29 5.39
N PHE A 98 -10.28 -0.48 4.89
CA PHE A 98 -9.92 -0.56 3.48
C PHE A 98 -11.11 -1.03 2.63
N ASN A 99 -11.73 -2.15 3.01
CA ASN A 99 -12.87 -2.71 2.26
C ASN A 99 -14.06 -1.74 2.24
N LYS A 100 -14.37 -1.09 3.38
CA LYS A 100 -15.44 -0.09 3.46
C LYS A 100 -15.19 1.08 2.51
N GLU A 101 -13.95 1.59 2.43
CA GLU A 101 -13.63 2.68 1.51
C GLU A 101 -13.61 2.20 0.05
N ALA A 102 -13.13 0.98 -0.21
CA ALA A 102 -13.17 0.38 -1.53
C ALA A 102 -14.60 0.23 -2.07
N GLU A 103 -15.53 -0.25 -1.23
CA GLU A 103 -16.96 -0.32 -1.54
C GLU A 103 -17.56 1.06 -1.81
N ARG A 104 -17.19 2.07 -1.01
CA ARG A 104 -17.64 3.45 -1.20
C ARG A 104 -17.18 4.02 -2.55
N LEU A 105 -15.94 3.77 -2.93
CA LEU A 105 -15.39 4.21 -4.23
C LEU A 105 -16.01 3.44 -5.40
N ALA A 106 -16.31 2.16 -5.23
CA ALA A 106 -16.98 1.36 -6.25
C ALA A 106 -18.44 1.80 -6.52
N GLN A 107 -19.15 2.34 -5.53
CA GLN A 107 -20.52 2.85 -5.67
C GLN A 107 -20.62 4.23 -6.33
N ASN A 108 -19.52 4.98 -6.37
CA ASN A 108 -19.47 6.35 -6.90
C ASN A 108 -18.91 6.46 -8.34
N ASN A 109 -18.69 5.32 -9.02
CA ASN A 109 -18.35 5.25 -10.45
C ASN A 109 -19.47 4.55 -11.24
#